data_AF-A0A8B9PM29-F1
#
_entry.id   AF-A0A8B9PM29-F1
#
_cell.length_a   1.000
_cell.length_b   1.000
_cell.length_c   1.000
_cell.angle_alpha   90.00
_cell.angle_beta   90.00
_cell.angle_gamma   90.00
#
_symmetry.space_group_name_H-M   'P 1'
#
loop_
_entity.id
_entity.type
_entity.pdbx_description
1 polymer ?
#
loop_
_entity_poly.entity_id
_entity_poly.type
_entity_poly.pdbx_seq_one_letter_code
_entity_poly.pdbx_strand_id
1 'polypeptide(L)'
;MCVTQKAILLKVPKCNFLSGRDEAREIIISKGFTWSKRSLTTTMEKSWMLWTFVERWLLALASWSWGLCRISLLPLIVTFHLYGGIILLILIFVSIAGILYKFQDVLLYFPEQPSSSRLYVPMPTGIPHENIFIKTKDGVLLNLILLRYTGDNAAYSPTIIYFHGNAGNIGHRLPNALLMLVNLKVNLLLVDYRGYGKSEGEANEEGLYLDSEAVLDYVMTRSDLDKTKIFLFGRSLGGAVAVHLASENSHRISAIMVENTFLSIPHMASTLFSFFPMRYLPLWCYKNKFLSYRKISQCRMPSLFISGLSDQLIPPVMMKQLYELSPARTKRLAIFPDGTHNDTWQCQGYFTALEQFIKEVIKSHSPEEMAKTSSNVTII
;
A
#
# COMPACT_ATOMS: atom_id res chain seq x y z
N MET A 1 -41.03 -1.38 48.47
CA MET A 1 -40.37 -0.85 49.68
C MET A 1 -39.39 0.21 49.21
N CYS A 2 -39.80 1.48 49.31
CA CYS A 2 -39.45 2.39 50.42
C CYS A 2 -38.06 3.01 50.22
N VAL A 3 -37.98 4.31 49.84
CA VAL A 3 -37.94 5.50 50.75
C VAL A 3 -36.48 5.72 51.20
N THR A 4 -35.81 6.87 51.09
CA THR A 4 -36.22 8.28 50.92
C THR A 4 -35.02 9.19 50.68
N GLN A 5 -35.32 10.37 50.12
CA GLN A 5 -34.65 11.66 50.24
C GLN A 5 -33.98 11.96 51.61
N LYS A 6 -32.88 12.72 51.56
CA LYS A 6 -32.59 13.75 52.56
C LYS A 6 -31.91 14.96 51.89
N ALA A 7 -32.67 16.05 51.78
CA ALA A 7 -32.19 17.39 51.50
C ALA A 7 -31.56 17.98 52.76
N ILE A 8 -30.42 18.66 52.62
CA ILE A 8 -29.81 19.48 53.67
C ILE A 8 -29.98 20.94 53.27
N LEU A 9 -30.95 21.59 53.90
CA LEU A 9 -31.09 23.04 53.96
C LEU A 9 -30.00 23.60 54.90
N LEU A 10 -29.13 24.46 54.38
CA LEU A 10 -28.34 25.38 55.22
C LEU A 10 -29.01 26.76 55.19
N LYS A 11 -29.68 27.06 56.31
CA LYS A 11 -30.31 28.32 56.65
C LYS A 11 -29.26 29.17 57.37
N VAL A 12 -28.84 30.30 56.81
CA VAL A 12 -28.00 31.29 57.50
C VAL A 12 -28.91 32.45 57.95
N PRO A 13 -28.78 32.97 59.19
CA PRO A 13 -29.82 33.77 59.83
C PRO A 13 -29.74 35.26 59.48
N LYS A 14 -30.93 35.89 59.40
CA LYS A 14 -31.11 37.34 59.47
C LYS A 14 -30.86 37.82 60.90
N CYS A 15 -29.91 38.75 61.08
CA CYS A 15 -29.81 39.55 62.30
C CYS A 15 -30.74 40.76 62.19
N ASN A 16 -31.82 40.73 62.97
CA ASN A 16 -32.58 41.89 63.42
C ASN A 16 -32.34 42.04 64.92
N PHE A 17 -31.83 43.19 65.33
CA PHE A 17 -31.83 43.73 66.69
C PHE A 17 -31.77 45.26 66.50
N LEU A 18 -32.38 46.13 67.30
CA LEU A 18 -33.59 46.13 68.12
C LEU A 18 -33.75 47.62 68.48
N SER A 19 -34.98 48.10 68.53
CA SER A 19 -35.31 49.46 68.98
C SER A 19 -34.90 49.68 70.44
N GLY A 20 -34.19 50.76 70.72
CA GLY A 20 -33.99 51.30 72.07
C GLY A 20 -34.37 52.77 72.09
N ARG A 21 -35.49 53.06 72.76
CA ARG A 21 -36.00 54.40 73.08
C ARG A 21 -35.54 54.72 74.51
N ASP A 22 -35.42 56.02 74.80
CA ASP A 22 -35.21 56.67 76.10
C ASP A 22 -33.75 56.80 76.58
N GLU A 23 -33.25 58.05 76.60
CA GLU A 23 -32.92 58.75 77.85
C GLU A 23 -32.56 60.21 77.56
N ALA A 24 -33.39 61.12 78.06
CA ALA A 24 -33.09 62.54 78.18
C ALA A 24 -32.52 62.78 79.59
N ARG A 25 -31.27 63.26 79.68
CA ARG A 25 -30.77 64.01 80.83
C ARG A 25 -29.88 65.14 80.36
N GLU A 26 -30.32 66.36 80.66
CA GLU A 26 -29.52 67.57 80.69
C GLU A 26 -28.38 67.45 81.71
N ILE A 27 -27.21 68.02 81.38
CA ILE A 27 -26.58 69.17 82.05
C ILE A 27 -25.22 69.38 81.34
N ILE A 28 -24.93 70.60 80.90
CA ILE A 28 -23.68 71.39 81.09
C ILE A 28 -23.72 72.61 80.15
N ILE A 29 -24.12 73.72 80.77
CA ILE A 29 -23.68 75.11 80.65
C ILE A 29 -22.69 75.50 79.52
N SER A 30 -23.18 76.43 78.70
CA SER A 30 -22.53 77.59 78.06
C SER A 30 -21.06 77.50 77.60
N LYS A 31 -20.86 77.71 76.29
CA LYS A 31 -20.17 78.90 75.73
C LYS A 31 -20.22 78.83 74.20
N GLY A 32 -20.49 79.98 73.60
CA GLY A 32 -20.78 80.11 72.18
C GLY A 32 -19.60 79.78 71.27
N PHE A 33 -19.92 79.28 70.07
CA PHE A 33 -19.30 79.67 68.80
C PHE A 33 -20.12 79.03 67.67
N THR A 34 -21.01 79.81 67.05
CA THR A 34 -21.69 79.42 65.81
C THR A 34 -20.73 79.56 64.65
N TRP A 35 -20.02 78.49 64.29
CA TRP A 35 -19.40 78.37 62.96
C TRP A 35 -20.43 77.86 61.94
N SER A 36 -20.42 78.48 60.77
CA SER A 36 -21.31 78.22 59.63
C SER A 36 -21.36 76.74 59.23
N LYS A 37 -22.44 76.05 59.61
CA LYS A 37 -22.77 74.67 59.17
C LYS A 37 -23.19 74.59 57.70
N ARG A 38 -23.37 75.74 57.02
CA ARG A 38 -23.94 75.83 55.67
C ARG A 38 -22.90 75.65 54.54
N SER A 39 -21.62 75.84 54.84
CA SER A 39 -20.53 75.74 53.86
C SER A 39 -19.96 74.33 53.70
N LEU A 40 -20.01 73.49 54.74
CA LEU A 40 -19.42 72.14 54.73
C LEU A 40 -20.36 71.09 54.11
N THR A 41 -21.67 71.25 54.28
CA THR A 41 -22.69 70.33 53.74
C THR A 41 -22.80 70.39 52.22
N THR A 42 -22.69 71.58 51.62
CA THR A 42 -22.74 71.76 50.16
C THR A 42 -21.48 71.26 49.45
N THR A 43 -20.30 71.33 50.08
CA THR A 43 -19.07 70.70 49.57
C THR A 43 -19.09 69.18 49.71
N MET A 44 -19.63 68.64 50.81
CA MET A 44 -19.79 67.19 50.98
C MET A 44 -20.80 66.60 49.99
N GLU A 45 -21.94 67.26 49.76
CA GLU A 45 -22.93 66.83 48.76
C GLU A 45 -22.38 66.84 47.33
N LYS A 46 -21.61 67.87 46.95
CA LYS A 46 -20.93 67.93 45.65
C LYS A 46 -19.86 66.83 45.51
N SER A 47 -19.12 66.53 46.58
CA SER A 47 -18.13 65.45 46.60
C SER A 47 -18.78 64.07 46.43
N TRP A 48 -19.93 63.82 47.07
CA TRP A 48 -20.69 62.57 46.93
C TRP A 48 -21.31 62.41 45.54
N MET A 49 -21.80 63.49 44.93
CA MET A 49 -22.29 63.47 43.54
C MET A 49 -21.16 63.20 42.53
N LEU A 50 -19.97 63.77 42.75
CA LEU A 50 -18.80 63.51 41.91
C LEU A 50 -18.35 62.04 42.05
N TRP A 51 -18.30 61.52 43.27
CA TRP A 51 -17.91 60.13 43.53
C TRP A 51 -18.88 59.13 42.90
N THR A 52 -20.19 59.34 43.06
CA THR A 52 -21.22 58.48 42.45
C THR A 52 -21.23 58.57 40.92
N PHE A 53 -20.89 59.72 40.34
CA PHE A 53 -20.70 59.88 38.90
C PHE A 53 -19.48 59.10 38.40
N VAL A 54 -18.33 59.23 39.08
CA VAL A 54 -17.11 58.50 38.76
C VAL A 54 -17.32 56.99 38.90
N GLU A 55 -17.98 56.53 39.96
CA GLU A 55 -18.31 55.14 40.19
C GLU A 55 -19.18 54.57 39.05
N ARG A 56 -20.24 55.28 38.65
CA ARG A 56 -21.09 54.86 37.53
C ARG A 56 -20.31 54.80 36.22
N TRP A 57 -19.42 55.76 35.98
CA TRP A 57 -18.56 55.76 34.80
C TRP A 57 -17.57 54.60 34.79
N LEU A 58 -16.95 54.30 35.92
CA LEU A 58 -16.03 53.17 36.07
C LEU A 58 -16.75 51.83 35.87
N LEU A 59 -17.95 51.67 36.45
CA LEU A 59 -18.79 50.49 36.26
C LEU A 59 -19.25 50.36 34.79
N ALA A 60 -19.61 51.47 34.15
CA ALA A 60 -19.97 51.49 32.72
C ALA A 60 -18.77 51.07 31.86
N LEU A 61 -17.59 51.66 32.06
CA LEU A 61 -16.34 51.30 31.38
C LEU A 61 -15.96 49.83 31.59
N ALA A 62 -16.06 49.33 32.82
CA ALA A 62 -15.80 47.92 33.15
C ALA A 62 -16.82 46.97 32.48
N SER A 63 -18.09 47.37 32.41
CA SER A 63 -19.13 46.58 31.72
C SER A 63 -18.92 46.56 30.20
N TRP A 64 -18.46 47.67 29.62
CA TRP A 64 -18.18 47.82 28.20
C TRP A 64 -16.94 47.02 27.79
N SER A 65 -15.87 47.08 28.60
CA SER A 65 -14.67 46.26 28.38
C SER A 65 -14.97 44.77 28.54
N TRP A 66 -15.78 44.38 29.53
CA TRP A 66 -16.25 43.00 29.69
C TRP A 66 -17.10 42.52 28.50
N GLY A 67 -17.99 43.39 27.98
CA GLY A 67 -18.78 43.12 26.78
C GLY A 67 -17.92 42.90 25.53
N LEU A 68 -16.93 43.77 25.30
CA LEU A 68 -15.98 43.65 24.19
C LEU A 68 -15.15 42.36 24.30
N CYS A 69 -14.66 42.02 25.49
CA CYS A 69 -13.94 40.76 25.74
C CYS A 69 -14.78 39.52 25.42
N ARG A 70 -16.07 39.50 25.78
CA ARG A 70 -16.97 38.39 25.43
C ARG A 70 -17.21 38.28 23.93
N ILE A 71 -17.41 39.41 23.26
CA ILE A 71 -17.62 39.46 21.80
C ILE A 71 -16.35 38.99 21.07
N SER A 72 -15.15 39.28 21.56
CA SER A 72 -13.90 38.77 20.98
C SER A 72 -13.62 37.30 21.30
N LEU A 73 -14.10 36.78 22.43
CA LEU A 73 -13.90 35.39 22.84
C LEU A 73 -14.70 34.41 21.96
N LEU A 74 -15.90 34.80 21.54
CA LEU A 74 -16.80 33.94 20.76
C LEU A 74 -16.22 33.56 19.37
N PRO A 75 -15.69 34.48 18.54
CA PRO A 75 -14.98 34.15 17.31
C PRO A 75 -13.75 33.28 17.56
N LEU A 76 -13.03 33.49 18.67
CA LEU A 76 -11.84 32.69 19.00
C LEU A 76 -12.21 31.24 19.32
N ILE A 77 -13.30 31.01 20.06
CA ILE A 77 -13.83 29.68 20.35
C ILE A 77 -14.38 29.01 19.08
N VAL A 78 -15.14 29.75 18.27
CA VAL A 78 -15.68 29.24 17.00
C VAL A 78 -14.57 28.89 16.02
N THR A 79 -13.55 29.74 15.88
CA THR A 79 -12.39 29.46 15.03
C THR A 79 -11.58 28.29 15.59
N PHE A 80 -11.34 28.22 16.90
CA PHE A 80 -10.68 27.06 17.52
C PHE A 80 -11.43 25.75 17.26
N HIS A 81 -12.75 25.71 17.38
CA HIS A 81 -13.53 24.49 17.10
C HIS A 81 -13.64 24.18 15.61
N LEU A 82 -13.73 25.19 14.75
CA LEU A 82 -13.82 25.00 13.31
C LEU A 82 -12.47 24.56 12.73
N TYR A 83 -11.39 25.27 13.02
CA TYR A 83 -10.04 24.89 12.61
C TYR A 83 -9.56 23.62 13.33
N GLY A 84 -9.82 23.49 14.63
CA GLY A 84 -9.50 22.28 15.39
C GLY A 84 -10.26 21.06 14.89
N GLY A 85 -11.54 21.21 14.54
CA GLY A 85 -12.35 20.15 13.94
C GLY A 85 -11.87 19.75 12.54
N ILE A 86 -11.54 20.72 11.69
CA ILE A 86 -10.96 20.47 10.35
C ILE A 86 -9.60 19.77 10.48
N ILE A 87 -8.73 20.23 11.36
CA ILE A 87 -7.42 19.61 11.61
C ILE A 87 -7.60 18.18 12.11
N LEU A 88 -8.49 17.95 13.08
CA LEU A 88 -8.78 16.60 13.58
C LEU A 88 -9.30 15.69 12.45
N LEU A 89 -10.20 16.18 11.60
CA LEU A 89 -10.71 15.43 10.46
C LEU A 89 -9.61 15.07 9.46
N ILE A 90 -8.71 16.02 9.14
CA ILE A 90 -7.55 15.78 8.28
C ILE A 90 -6.63 14.74 8.91
N LEU A 91 -6.35 14.85 10.21
CA LEU A 91 -5.51 13.88 10.92
C LEU A 91 -6.11 12.48 10.92
N ILE A 92 -7.42 12.35 11.14
CA ILE A 92 -8.14 11.08 11.04
C ILE A 92 -8.03 10.52 9.62
N PHE A 93 -8.28 11.34 8.59
CA PHE A 93 -8.21 10.91 7.20
C PHE A 93 -6.80 10.44 6.81
N VAL A 94 -5.76 11.21 7.18
CA VAL A 94 -4.35 10.86 6.95
C VAL A 94 -3.98 9.59 7.70
N SER A 95 -4.46 9.42 8.94
CA SER A 95 -4.20 8.21 9.73
C SER A 95 -4.84 6.98 9.09
N ILE A 96 -6.10 7.07 8.67
CA ILE A 96 -6.80 5.97 7.96
C ILE A 96 -6.09 5.67 6.64
N ALA A 97 -5.75 6.69 5.86
CA ALA A 97 -5.02 6.53 4.61
C ALA A 97 -3.66 5.86 4.82
N GLY A 98 -2.93 6.25 5.87
CA GLY A 98 -1.64 5.65 6.25
C GLY A 98 -1.77 4.18 6.66
N ILE A 99 -2.80 3.84 7.44
CA ILE A 99 -3.10 2.45 7.82
C ILE A 99 -3.43 1.62 6.57
N LEU A 100 -4.33 2.12 5.71
CA LEU A 100 -4.68 1.44 4.45
C LEU A 100 -3.47 1.26 3.54
N TYR A 101 -2.61 2.28 3.41
CA TYR A 101 -1.40 2.22 2.61
C TYR A 101 -0.44 1.13 3.11
N LYS A 102 -0.26 1.00 4.43
CA LYS A 102 0.57 -0.07 5.02
C LYS A 102 -0.07 -1.45 4.83
N PHE A 103 -1.40 -1.54 4.85
CA PHE A 103 -2.13 -2.81 4.74
C PHE A 103 -2.16 -3.37 3.30
N GLN A 104 -1.81 -2.58 2.28
CA GLN A 104 -1.79 -3.03 0.88
C GLN A 104 -0.86 -4.22 0.64
N ASP A 105 0.29 -4.30 1.32
CA ASP A 105 1.21 -5.45 1.17
C ASP A 105 0.56 -6.74 1.65
N VAL A 106 -0.18 -6.69 2.77
CA VAL A 106 -0.89 -7.84 3.35
C VAL A 106 -2.03 -8.32 2.44
N LEU A 107 -2.64 -7.41 1.68
CA LEU A 107 -3.68 -7.75 0.71
C LEU A 107 -3.12 -8.29 -0.61
N LEU A 108 -1.86 -8.00 -0.91
CA LEU A 108 -1.22 -8.39 -2.16
C LEU A 108 -0.43 -9.69 -2.03
N TYR A 109 0.39 -9.81 -0.97
CA TYR A 109 1.34 -10.90 -0.78
C TYR A 109 0.82 -11.90 0.26
N PHE A 110 0.72 -13.16 -0.14
CA PHE A 110 0.25 -14.26 0.71
C PHE A 110 1.34 -15.35 0.89
N PRO A 111 2.50 -15.02 1.48
CA PRO A 111 3.59 -15.98 1.65
C PRO A 111 3.27 -17.13 2.61
N GLU A 112 2.28 -16.94 3.49
CA GLU A 112 1.82 -17.95 4.45
C GLU A 112 0.70 -18.85 3.89
N GLN A 113 0.31 -18.69 2.63
CA GLN A 113 -0.77 -19.46 2.02
C GLN A 113 -0.24 -20.50 1.03
N PRO A 114 -0.58 -21.80 1.19
CA PRO A 114 -1.34 -22.42 2.28
C PRO A 114 -0.62 -22.36 3.64
N SER A 115 -1.38 -22.44 4.74
CA SER A 115 -0.82 -22.43 6.11
C SER A 115 0.38 -23.37 6.23
N SER A 116 1.49 -22.89 6.82
CA SER A 116 2.81 -23.56 6.88
C SER A 116 3.72 -23.44 5.65
N SER A 117 3.34 -22.66 4.63
CA SER A 117 4.17 -22.41 3.44
C SER A 117 5.58 -21.90 3.75
N ARG A 118 5.79 -21.24 4.88
CA ARG A 118 7.11 -20.78 5.31
C ARG A 118 7.90 -21.80 6.13
N LEU A 119 7.21 -22.72 6.79
CA LEU A 119 7.82 -23.76 7.63
C LEU A 119 8.18 -25.00 6.84
N TYR A 120 7.29 -25.42 5.93
CA TYR A 120 7.45 -26.59 5.09
C TYR A 120 7.46 -26.18 3.62
N VAL A 121 8.65 -26.17 3.03
CA VAL A 121 8.84 -25.98 1.59
C VAL A 121 9.18 -27.34 0.98
N PRO A 122 8.24 -27.95 0.23
CA PRO A 122 8.51 -29.20 -0.49
C PRO A 122 9.76 -29.10 -1.36
N MET A 123 10.57 -30.15 -1.34
CA MET A 123 11.78 -30.27 -2.15
C MET A 123 11.56 -31.30 -3.26
N PRO A 124 12.18 -31.13 -4.45
CA PRO A 124 12.12 -32.14 -5.51
C PRO A 124 12.79 -33.44 -5.06
N THR A 125 12.18 -34.58 -5.38
CA THR A 125 12.72 -35.92 -5.08
C THR A 125 12.97 -36.68 -6.39
N GLY A 126 14.05 -37.46 -6.44
CA GLY A 126 14.38 -38.30 -7.60
C GLY A 126 14.84 -37.55 -8.86
N ILE A 127 15.14 -36.24 -8.75
CA ILE A 127 15.57 -35.39 -9.86
C ILE A 127 16.81 -34.59 -9.45
N PRO A 128 17.84 -34.49 -10.30
CA PRO A 128 19.02 -33.66 -10.05
C PRO A 128 18.65 -32.20 -9.80
N HIS A 129 18.98 -31.69 -8.61
CA HIS A 129 18.68 -30.32 -8.22
C HIS A 129 19.74 -29.76 -7.28
N GLU A 130 19.84 -28.44 -7.25
CA GLU A 130 20.70 -27.67 -6.35
C GLU A 130 19.85 -26.69 -5.54
N ASN A 131 20.10 -26.63 -4.23
CA ASN A 131 19.50 -25.64 -3.35
C ASN A 131 20.51 -24.51 -3.14
N ILE A 132 20.11 -23.30 -3.49
CA ILE A 132 21.03 -22.18 -3.61
C ILE A 132 20.49 -21.04 -2.74
N PHE A 133 21.39 -20.43 -1.97
CA PHE A 133 21.10 -19.19 -1.27
C PHE A 133 21.94 -18.05 -1.86
N ILE A 134 21.28 -16.98 -2.29
CA ILE A 134 21.95 -15.78 -2.81
C ILE A 134 21.58 -14.56 -1.98
N LYS A 135 22.44 -13.54 -1.99
CA LYS A 135 22.13 -12.24 -1.36
C LYS A 135 21.79 -11.21 -2.41
N THR A 136 20.74 -10.43 -2.15
CA THR A 136 20.42 -9.24 -2.94
C THR A 136 21.38 -8.09 -2.63
N LYS A 137 21.31 -7.03 -3.43
CA LYS A 137 22.11 -5.81 -3.23
C LYS A 137 21.86 -5.14 -1.87
N ASP A 138 20.63 -5.25 -1.35
CA ASP A 138 20.24 -4.76 -0.02
C ASP A 138 20.45 -5.79 1.11
N GLY A 139 21.08 -6.94 0.81
CA GLY A 139 21.53 -7.91 1.81
C GLY A 139 20.53 -8.97 2.23
N VAL A 140 19.35 -9.05 1.58
CA VAL A 140 18.34 -10.07 1.86
C VAL A 140 18.78 -11.41 1.28
N LEU A 141 18.68 -12.47 2.08
CA LEU A 141 18.98 -13.84 1.64
C LEU A 141 17.77 -14.46 0.93
N LEU A 142 17.96 -14.90 -0.32
CA LEU A 142 16.94 -15.56 -1.13
C LEU A 142 17.24 -17.05 -1.28
N ASN A 143 16.20 -17.87 -1.22
CA ASN A 143 16.21 -19.30 -1.51
C ASN A 143 15.82 -19.56 -2.96
N LEU A 144 16.67 -20.29 -3.67
CA LEU A 144 16.44 -20.73 -5.04
C LEU A 144 16.58 -22.26 -5.14
N ILE A 145 15.86 -22.87 -6.07
CA ILE A 145 16.05 -24.27 -6.44
C ILE A 145 16.32 -24.35 -7.93
N LEU A 146 17.49 -24.85 -8.29
CA LEU A 146 17.86 -25.13 -9.68
C LEU A 146 17.58 -26.60 -9.99
N LEU A 147 16.63 -26.86 -10.89
CA LEU A 147 16.38 -28.17 -11.48
C LEU A 147 17.17 -28.27 -12.78
N ARG A 148 17.94 -29.36 -12.94
CA ARG A 148 18.78 -29.55 -14.13
C ARG A 148 18.17 -30.59 -15.07
N TYR A 149 18.13 -30.25 -16.35
CA TYR A 149 17.82 -31.23 -17.38
C TYR A 149 19.05 -32.12 -17.60
N THR A 150 18.89 -33.43 -17.55
CA THR A 150 19.99 -34.40 -17.70
C THR A 150 19.82 -35.34 -18.89
N GLY A 151 18.96 -34.98 -19.85
CA GLY A 151 18.80 -35.74 -21.10
C GLY A 151 19.79 -35.28 -22.18
N ASP A 152 19.44 -35.58 -23.43
CA ASP A 152 20.28 -35.28 -24.59
C ASP A 152 20.56 -33.78 -24.72
N ASN A 153 21.82 -33.42 -25.01
CA ASN A 153 22.28 -32.03 -25.17
C ASN A 153 22.05 -31.12 -23.93
N ALA A 154 22.01 -31.70 -22.72
CA ALA A 154 21.85 -30.97 -21.46
C ALA A 154 22.79 -29.76 -21.28
N ALA A 155 24.01 -29.82 -21.82
CA ALA A 155 24.98 -28.73 -21.76
C ALA A 155 24.53 -27.45 -22.51
N TYR A 156 23.60 -27.58 -23.46
CA TYR A 156 23.08 -26.47 -24.27
C TYR A 156 21.60 -26.16 -23.96
N SER A 157 20.99 -26.87 -23.00
CA SER A 157 19.61 -26.63 -22.60
C SER A 157 19.44 -25.19 -22.10
N PRO A 158 18.43 -24.46 -22.60
CA PRO A 158 18.18 -23.10 -22.13
C PRO A 158 17.76 -23.12 -20.65
N THR A 159 17.93 -21.99 -19.97
CA THR A 159 17.56 -21.84 -18.57
C THR A 159 16.34 -20.95 -18.45
N ILE A 160 15.30 -21.43 -17.78
CA ILE A 160 14.11 -20.65 -17.43
C ILE A 160 14.25 -20.18 -15.99
N ILE A 161 14.20 -18.87 -15.75
CA ILE A 161 14.00 -18.29 -14.42
C ILE A 161 12.50 -18.22 -14.16
N TYR A 162 12.02 -18.96 -13.16
CA TYR A 162 10.60 -19.10 -12.83
C TYR A 162 10.24 -18.20 -11.65
N PHE A 163 9.41 -17.19 -11.94
CA PHE A 163 8.81 -16.26 -10.99
C PHE A 163 7.37 -16.68 -10.66
N HIS A 164 7.13 -17.12 -9.42
CA HIS A 164 5.81 -17.59 -8.99
C HIS A 164 4.83 -16.44 -8.67
N GLY A 165 3.55 -16.78 -8.48
CA GLY A 165 2.48 -15.83 -8.15
C GLY A 165 2.57 -15.29 -6.70
N ASN A 166 1.55 -14.57 -6.27
CA ASN A 166 1.54 -13.91 -4.96
C ASN A 166 1.29 -14.83 -3.76
N ALA A 167 0.95 -16.09 -3.98
CA ALA A 167 0.72 -17.09 -2.93
C ALA A 167 1.54 -18.37 -3.18
N GLY A 168 1.89 -19.06 -2.10
CA GLY A 168 2.68 -20.28 -2.12
C GLY A 168 4.18 -20.05 -1.99
N ASN A 169 4.96 -20.98 -2.51
CA ASN A 169 6.43 -20.98 -2.50
C ASN A 169 6.92 -21.86 -3.67
N ILE A 170 8.24 -22.00 -3.83
CA ILE A 170 8.85 -22.87 -4.85
C ILE A 170 8.28 -24.30 -4.79
N GLY A 171 8.17 -24.88 -3.59
CA GLY A 171 7.69 -26.25 -3.40
C GLY A 171 6.30 -26.49 -4.00
N HIS A 172 5.39 -25.53 -3.85
CA HIS A 172 4.06 -25.59 -4.45
C HIS A 172 4.07 -25.48 -5.99
N ARG A 173 5.16 -24.99 -6.58
CA ARG A 173 5.33 -24.89 -8.04
C ARG A 173 6.04 -26.10 -8.65
N LEU A 174 6.62 -26.98 -7.83
CA LEU A 174 7.36 -28.14 -8.30
C LEU A 174 6.57 -28.99 -9.31
N PRO A 175 5.29 -29.35 -9.12
CA PRO A 175 4.59 -30.18 -10.11
C PRO A 175 4.60 -29.60 -11.53
N ASN A 176 4.33 -28.30 -11.66
CA ASN A 176 4.40 -27.59 -12.94
C ASN A 176 5.85 -27.51 -13.44
N ALA A 177 6.79 -27.16 -12.56
CA ALA A 177 8.22 -27.08 -12.93
C ALA A 177 8.78 -28.42 -13.43
N LEU A 178 8.38 -29.56 -12.84
CA LEU A 178 8.81 -30.87 -13.30
C LEU A 178 8.27 -31.20 -14.68
N LEU A 179 7.01 -30.86 -14.97
CA LEU A 179 6.46 -31.03 -16.32
C LEU A 179 7.13 -30.09 -17.32
N MET A 180 7.45 -28.85 -16.94
CA MET A 180 8.25 -27.95 -17.78
C MET A 180 9.64 -28.53 -18.05
N LEU A 181 10.32 -29.07 -17.03
CA LEU A 181 11.64 -29.69 -17.16
C LEU A 181 11.64 -30.80 -18.24
N VAL A 182 10.68 -31.71 -18.15
CA VAL A 182 10.60 -32.89 -19.04
C VAL A 182 10.11 -32.52 -20.43
N ASN A 183 9.04 -31.74 -20.54
CA ASN A 183 8.42 -31.43 -21.84
C ASN A 183 9.21 -30.38 -22.63
N LEU A 184 9.89 -29.45 -21.96
CA LEU A 184 10.62 -28.35 -22.61
C LEU A 184 12.13 -28.63 -22.73
N LYS A 185 12.66 -29.62 -22.00
CA LYS A 185 14.09 -30.00 -21.99
C LYS A 185 15.02 -28.83 -21.61
N VAL A 186 14.63 -28.12 -20.55
CA VAL A 186 15.25 -26.87 -20.08
C VAL A 186 15.77 -27.02 -18.65
N ASN A 187 16.71 -26.18 -18.24
CA ASN A 187 16.99 -25.98 -16.82
C ASN A 187 15.94 -25.03 -16.22
N LEU A 188 15.57 -25.22 -14.95
CA LEU A 188 14.60 -24.37 -14.27
C LEU A 188 15.19 -23.84 -12.97
N LEU A 189 15.30 -22.53 -12.86
CA LEU A 189 15.66 -21.84 -11.63
C LEU A 189 14.40 -21.26 -11.00
N LEU A 190 13.90 -21.92 -9.96
CA LEU A 190 12.75 -21.49 -9.19
C LEU A 190 13.18 -20.52 -8.09
N VAL A 191 12.42 -19.43 -7.91
CA VAL A 191 12.77 -18.31 -7.02
C VAL A 191 11.70 -18.16 -5.94
N ASP A 192 12.09 -18.21 -4.66
CA ASP A 192 11.28 -17.68 -3.56
C ASP A 192 11.68 -16.20 -3.39
N TYR A 193 10.75 -15.27 -3.60
CA TYR A 193 11.02 -13.85 -3.31
C TYR A 193 11.30 -13.63 -1.82
N ARG A 194 11.82 -12.46 -1.47
CA ARG A 194 11.88 -12.03 -0.07
C ARG A 194 10.51 -12.17 0.61
N GLY A 195 10.51 -12.72 1.81
CA GLY A 195 9.29 -13.01 2.55
C GLY A 195 8.55 -14.30 2.17
N TYR A 196 8.98 -15.04 1.13
CA TYR A 196 8.38 -16.29 0.69
C TYR A 196 9.26 -17.49 1.02
N GLY A 197 8.63 -18.65 1.26
CA GLY A 197 9.33 -19.91 1.53
C GLY A 197 10.47 -19.74 2.55
N LYS A 198 11.69 -20.09 2.12
CA LYS A 198 12.91 -19.99 2.93
C LYS A 198 13.70 -18.68 2.77
N SER A 199 13.21 -17.74 1.95
CA SER A 199 13.84 -16.43 1.77
C SER A 199 13.55 -15.50 2.94
N GLU A 200 14.51 -14.67 3.33
CA GLU A 200 14.37 -13.70 4.42
C GLU A 200 13.56 -12.46 3.99
N GLY A 201 13.35 -11.52 4.91
CA GLY A 201 12.75 -10.21 4.62
C GLY A 201 11.22 -10.20 4.46
N GLU A 202 10.71 -9.08 3.94
CA GLU A 202 9.29 -8.82 3.70
C GLU A 202 9.04 -8.40 2.25
N ALA A 203 7.98 -8.94 1.65
CA ALA A 203 7.63 -8.68 0.25
C ALA A 203 7.12 -7.24 0.05
N ASN A 204 7.68 -6.57 -0.96
CA ASN A 204 7.23 -5.28 -1.48
C ASN A 204 7.70 -5.13 -2.94
N GLU A 205 7.08 -4.24 -3.72
CA GLU A 205 7.35 -4.11 -5.15
C GLU A 205 8.84 -3.90 -5.47
N GLU A 206 9.48 -2.92 -4.84
CA GLU A 206 10.90 -2.61 -5.08
C GLU A 206 11.81 -3.77 -4.68
N GLY A 207 11.48 -4.41 -3.55
CA GLY A 207 12.20 -5.59 -3.09
C GLY A 207 12.13 -6.76 -4.07
N LEU A 208 10.96 -7.05 -4.63
CA LEU A 208 10.81 -8.10 -5.65
C LEU A 208 11.60 -7.78 -6.94
N TYR A 209 11.77 -6.50 -7.27
CA TYR A 209 12.63 -6.08 -8.37
C TYR A 209 14.11 -6.36 -8.06
N LEU A 210 14.58 -5.95 -6.88
CA LEU A 210 15.94 -6.27 -6.41
C LEU A 210 16.21 -7.77 -6.36
N ASP A 211 15.22 -8.57 -5.97
CA ASP A 211 15.30 -10.03 -5.96
C ASP A 211 15.51 -10.58 -7.37
N SER A 212 14.71 -10.10 -8.33
CA SER A 212 14.80 -10.55 -9.73
C SER A 212 16.14 -10.21 -10.39
N GLU A 213 16.69 -9.03 -10.08
CA GLU A 213 18.03 -8.62 -10.54
C GLU A 213 19.13 -9.50 -9.93
N ALA A 214 19.07 -9.78 -8.62
CA ALA A 214 20.06 -10.63 -7.95
C ALA A 214 20.07 -12.05 -8.51
N VAL A 215 18.90 -12.59 -8.86
CA VAL A 215 18.77 -13.91 -9.50
C VAL A 215 19.40 -13.91 -10.88
N LEU A 216 19.14 -12.89 -11.70
CA LEU A 216 19.75 -12.79 -13.03
C LEU A 216 21.28 -12.65 -12.93
N ASP A 217 21.77 -11.77 -12.06
CA ASP A 217 23.21 -11.59 -11.82
C ASP A 217 23.86 -12.92 -11.38
N TYR A 218 23.22 -13.67 -10.47
CA TYR A 218 23.70 -14.99 -10.07
C TYR A 218 23.81 -15.97 -11.25
N VAL A 219 22.78 -16.06 -12.11
CA VAL A 219 22.81 -16.91 -13.32
C VAL A 219 23.95 -16.51 -14.25
N MET A 220 24.20 -15.21 -14.43
CA MET A 220 25.27 -14.70 -15.29
C MET A 220 26.68 -14.95 -14.73
N THR A 221 26.82 -15.12 -13.41
CA THR A 221 28.11 -15.46 -12.79
C THR A 221 28.46 -16.96 -12.86
N ARG A 222 27.49 -17.81 -13.23
CA ARG A 222 27.67 -19.27 -13.30
C ARG A 222 28.15 -19.70 -14.68
N SER A 223 29.35 -20.25 -14.76
CA SER A 223 29.96 -20.72 -16.02
C SER A 223 29.22 -21.86 -16.72
N ASP A 224 28.30 -22.52 -16.03
CA ASP A 224 27.44 -23.58 -16.57
C ASP A 224 26.08 -23.07 -17.09
N LEU A 225 25.69 -21.84 -16.76
CA LEU A 225 24.42 -21.23 -17.17
C LEU A 225 24.58 -19.94 -17.99
N ASP A 226 25.69 -19.21 -17.83
CA ASP A 226 25.99 -17.93 -18.50
C ASP A 226 25.94 -18.00 -20.03
N LYS A 227 26.26 -19.17 -20.59
CA LYS A 227 26.25 -19.45 -22.03
C LYS A 227 24.90 -19.96 -22.55
N THR A 228 23.95 -20.28 -21.68
CA THR A 228 22.65 -20.76 -22.11
C THR A 228 21.72 -19.60 -22.47
N LYS A 229 20.70 -19.88 -23.27
CA LYS A 229 19.65 -18.89 -23.54
C LYS A 229 18.80 -18.75 -22.29
N ILE A 230 18.71 -17.53 -21.76
CA ILE A 230 17.94 -17.22 -20.55
C ILE A 230 16.53 -16.78 -20.93
N PHE A 231 15.55 -17.53 -20.45
CA PHE A 231 14.13 -17.24 -20.59
C PHE A 231 13.56 -16.84 -19.23
N LEU A 232 12.65 -15.87 -19.22
CA LEU A 232 11.88 -15.57 -18.02
C LEU A 232 10.49 -16.20 -18.14
N PHE A 233 10.06 -16.90 -17.10
CA PHE A 233 8.69 -17.35 -16.95
C PHE A 233 8.07 -16.72 -15.70
N GLY A 234 6.89 -16.13 -15.82
CA GLY A 234 6.21 -15.53 -14.70
C GLY A 234 4.71 -15.74 -14.73
N ARG A 235 4.12 -16.15 -13.60
CA ARG A 235 2.67 -16.28 -13.44
C ARG A 235 2.12 -15.17 -12.54
N SER A 236 1.04 -14.51 -12.96
CA SER A 236 0.34 -13.50 -12.15
C SER A 236 1.32 -12.40 -11.67
N LEU A 237 1.49 -12.22 -10.36
CA LEU A 237 2.52 -11.33 -9.80
C LEU A 237 3.92 -11.58 -10.38
N GLY A 238 4.31 -12.85 -10.54
CA GLY A 238 5.62 -13.20 -11.10
C GLY A 238 5.78 -12.80 -12.57
N GLY A 239 4.69 -12.68 -13.32
CA GLY A 239 4.73 -12.12 -14.67
C GLY A 239 5.06 -10.63 -14.66
N ALA A 240 4.52 -9.87 -13.70
CA ALA A 240 4.90 -8.45 -13.53
C ALA A 240 6.37 -8.28 -13.13
N VAL A 241 6.91 -9.19 -12.30
CA VAL A 241 8.33 -9.23 -11.96
C VAL A 241 9.19 -9.59 -13.18
N ALA A 242 8.80 -10.61 -13.95
CA ALA A 242 9.50 -11.01 -15.17
C ALA A 242 9.53 -9.87 -16.21
N VAL A 243 8.42 -9.15 -16.39
CA VAL A 243 8.34 -7.99 -17.28
C VAL A 243 9.25 -6.86 -16.79
N HIS A 244 9.34 -6.62 -15.49
CA HIS A 244 10.29 -5.66 -14.94
C HIS A 244 11.73 -6.04 -15.29
N LEU A 245 12.15 -7.24 -14.91
CA LEU A 245 13.52 -7.71 -15.15
C LEU A 245 13.88 -7.63 -16.63
N ALA A 246 12.96 -8.00 -17.52
CA ALA A 246 13.14 -7.89 -18.97
C ALA A 246 13.24 -6.46 -19.50
N SER A 247 12.49 -5.52 -18.92
CA SER A 247 12.55 -4.11 -19.32
C SER A 247 13.92 -3.50 -19.03
N GLU A 248 14.54 -3.86 -17.91
CA GLU A 248 15.85 -3.33 -17.49
C GLU A 248 17.03 -4.11 -18.12
N ASN A 249 16.85 -5.40 -18.40
CA ASN A 249 17.93 -6.30 -18.87
C ASN A 249 17.72 -6.88 -20.28
N SER A 250 17.18 -6.08 -21.19
CA SER A 250 16.78 -6.55 -22.52
C SER A 250 17.87 -7.24 -23.37
N HIS A 251 19.14 -6.95 -23.10
CA HIS A 251 20.30 -7.53 -23.79
C HIS A 251 20.72 -8.90 -23.24
N ARG A 252 20.31 -9.25 -22.01
CA ARG A 252 20.69 -10.51 -21.33
C ARG A 252 19.62 -11.58 -21.43
N ILE A 253 18.39 -11.20 -21.81
CA ILE A 253 17.21 -12.06 -21.79
C ILE A 253 16.83 -12.45 -23.21
N SER A 254 16.74 -13.74 -23.47
CA SER A 254 16.43 -14.29 -24.79
C SER A 254 14.94 -14.21 -25.13
N ALA A 255 14.06 -14.41 -24.14
CA ALA A 255 12.63 -14.22 -24.29
C ALA A 255 11.91 -14.16 -22.93
N ILE A 256 10.67 -13.67 -22.95
CA ILE A 256 9.75 -13.70 -21.80
C ILE A 256 8.52 -14.54 -22.11
N MET A 257 8.02 -15.26 -21.11
CA MET A 257 6.79 -16.03 -21.13
C MET A 257 5.97 -15.64 -19.91
N VAL A 258 4.83 -14.98 -20.11
CA VAL A 258 3.98 -14.49 -19.01
C VAL A 258 2.62 -15.15 -19.05
N GLU A 259 2.18 -15.65 -17.90
CA GLU A 259 0.91 -16.37 -17.75
C GLU A 259 -0.02 -15.61 -16.81
N ASN A 260 -1.28 -15.44 -17.24
CA ASN A 260 -2.36 -14.86 -16.44
C ASN A 260 -1.89 -13.66 -15.60
N THR A 261 -1.32 -12.65 -16.26
CA THR A 261 -0.69 -11.47 -15.67
C THR A 261 -1.50 -10.22 -16.01
N PHE A 262 -1.33 -9.18 -15.21
CA PHE A 262 -2.14 -7.96 -15.23
C PHE A 262 -1.36 -6.74 -15.75
N LEU A 263 -2.10 -5.71 -16.19
CA LEU A 263 -1.52 -4.45 -16.66
C LEU A 263 -0.81 -3.66 -15.55
N SER A 264 -1.48 -3.54 -14.40
CA SER A 264 -0.94 -2.99 -13.15
C SER A 264 -1.93 -3.19 -12.00
N ILE A 265 -1.48 -3.01 -10.75
CA ILE A 265 -2.36 -3.05 -9.57
C ILE A 265 -3.45 -1.96 -9.63
N PRO A 266 -3.19 -0.70 -10.03
CA PRO A 266 -4.26 0.29 -10.23
C PRO A 266 -5.30 -0.13 -11.26
N HIS A 267 -4.89 -0.76 -12.37
CA HIS A 267 -5.83 -1.28 -13.38
C HIS A 267 -6.66 -2.43 -12.80
N MET A 268 -6.04 -3.38 -12.09
CA MET A 268 -6.76 -4.46 -11.38
C MET A 268 -7.78 -3.90 -10.39
N ALA A 269 -7.37 -2.94 -9.56
CA ALA A 269 -8.25 -2.30 -8.59
C ALA A 269 -9.44 -1.61 -9.28
N SER A 270 -9.22 -0.93 -10.41
CA SER A 270 -10.30 -0.30 -11.17
C SER A 270 -11.29 -1.30 -11.79
N THR A 271 -10.83 -2.50 -12.14
CA THR A 271 -11.69 -3.55 -12.71
C THR A 271 -12.46 -4.30 -11.63
N LEU A 272 -11.80 -4.66 -10.53
CA LEU A 272 -12.43 -5.39 -9.41
C LEU A 272 -13.39 -4.50 -8.61
N PHE A 273 -13.05 -3.22 -8.42
CA PHE A 273 -13.86 -2.26 -7.66
C PHE A 273 -14.48 -1.21 -8.59
N SER A 274 -15.13 -1.67 -9.66
CA SER A 274 -15.75 -0.81 -10.68
C SER A 274 -16.87 0.11 -10.12
N PHE A 275 -17.44 -0.24 -8.97
CA PHE A 275 -18.43 0.56 -8.25
C PHE A 275 -17.81 1.74 -7.46
N PHE A 276 -16.49 1.71 -7.20
CA PHE A 276 -15.76 2.85 -6.65
C PHE A 276 -15.01 3.61 -7.76
N PRO A 277 -14.83 4.93 -7.61
CA PRO A 277 -14.06 5.76 -8.54
C PRO A 277 -12.54 5.49 -8.50
N MET A 278 -12.09 4.24 -8.40
CA MET A 278 -10.68 3.84 -8.31
C MET A 278 -9.84 4.35 -9.48
N ARG A 279 -10.46 4.52 -10.66
CA ARG A 279 -9.79 5.10 -11.85
C ARG A 279 -9.25 6.51 -11.61
N TYR A 280 -9.84 7.28 -10.69
CA TYR A 280 -9.42 8.65 -10.37
C TYR A 280 -8.44 8.71 -9.20
N LEU A 281 -8.16 7.57 -8.55
CA LEU A 281 -7.23 7.53 -7.44
C LEU A 281 -5.80 7.77 -7.95
N PRO A 282 -5.06 8.76 -7.42
CA PRO A 282 -3.70 9.01 -7.85
C PRO A 282 -2.76 7.82 -7.61
N LEU A 283 -1.74 7.67 -8.45
CA LEU A 283 -0.76 6.58 -8.34
C LEU A 283 -0.04 6.53 -6.99
N TRP A 284 0.15 7.68 -6.32
CA TRP A 284 0.81 7.75 -5.01
C TRP A 284 -0.02 7.13 -3.88
N CYS A 285 -1.31 6.88 -4.09
CA CYS A 285 -2.13 6.13 -3.13
C CYS A 285 -1.85 4.61 -3.17
N TYR A 286 -1.19 4.13 -4.23
CA TYR A 286 -0.81 2.73 -4.39
C TYR A 286 0.63 2.53 -3.95
N LYS A 287 0.82 1.73 -2.90
CA LYS A 287 2.14 1.31 -2.43
C LYS A 287 2.82 0.47 -3.50
N ASN A 288 2.15 -0.60 -3.92
CA ASN A 288 2.57 -1.47 -5.01
C ASN A 288 1.77 -1.15 -6.28
N LYS A 289 2.46 -0.90 -7.39
CA LYS A 289 1.89 -0.45 -8.66
C LYS A 289 2.02 -1.51 -9.73
N PHE A 290 3.18 -2.17 -9.82
CA PHE A 290 3.55 -3.16 -10.83
C PHE A 290 3.12 -2.71 -12.22
N LEU A 291 3.72 -1.63 -12.73
CA LEU A 291 3.32 -0.98 -13.99
C LEU A 291 3.75 -1.78 -15.24
N SER A 292 3.32 -3.04 -15.34
CA SER A 292 3.63 -3.96 -16.43
C SER A 292 3.31 -3.37 -17.81
N TYR A 293 2.21 -2.63 -17.94
CA TYR A 293 1.83 -1.98 -19.21
C TYR A 293 2.88 -0.96 -19.71
N ARG A 294 3.61 -0.30 -18.80
CA ARG A 294 4.71 0.60 -19.17
C ARG A 294 5.97 -0.18 -19.49
N LYS A 295 6.29 -1.16 -18.63
CA LYS A 295 7.54 -1.94 -18.74
C LYS A 295 7.56 -2.86 -19.95
N ILE A 296 6.41 -3.46 -20.31
CA ILE A 296 6.30 -4.32 -21.51
C ILE A 296 6.57 -3.53 -22.80
N SER A 297 6.31 -2.23 -22.83
CA SER A 297 6.60 -1.37 -23.99
C SER A 297 8.11 -1.19 -24.27
N GLN A 298 8.96 -1.61 -23.33
CA GLN A 298 10.42 -1.58 -23.44
C GLN A 298 11.00 -2.97 -23.78
N CYS A 299 10.19 -4.03 -23.66
CA CYS A 299 10.59 -5.41 -23.92
C CYS A 299 10.56 -5.72 -25.42
N ARG A 300 11.72 -5.66 -26.09
CA ARG A 300 11.85 -5.94 -27.53
C ARG A 300 12.17 -7.41 -27.88
N MET A 301 12.60 -8.19 -26.89
CA MET A 301 12.86 -9.62 -27.05
C MET A 301 11.57 -10.39 -27.34
N PRO A 302 11.67 -11.57 -27.97
CA PRO A 302 10.51 -12.43 -28.19
C PRO A 302 9.67 -12.63 -26.92
N SER A 303 8.35 -12.61 -27.07
CA SER A 303 7.41 -12.63 -25.94
C SER A 303 6.24 -13.58 -26.18
N LEU A 304 6.00 -14.50 -25.25
CA LEU A 304 4.82 -15.36 -25.22
C LEU A 304 3.87 -14.90 -24.10
N PHE A 305 2.63 -14.63 -24.47
CA PHE A 305 1.55 -14.28 -23.57
C PHE A 305 0.60 -15.47 -23.48
N ILE A 306 0.36 -15.95 -22.27
CA ILE A 306 -0.44 -17.15 -21.99
C ILE A 306 -1.69 -16.71 -21.22
N SER A 307 -2.86 -16.90 -21.81
CA SER A 307 -4.13 -16.44 -21.25
C SER A 307 -5.11 -17.60 -21.08
N GLY A 308 -5.47 -17.92 -19.84
CA GLY A 308 -6.65 -18.73 -19.54
C GLY A 308 -7.91 -17.87 -19.67
N LEU A 309 -8.89 -18.27 -20.48
CA LEU A 309 -10.13 -17.48 -20.65
C LEU A 309 -11.10 -17.63 -19.48
N SER A 310 -10.95 -18.69 -18.69
CA SER A 310 -11.73 -18.96 -17.48
C SER A 310 -11.07 -18.40 -16.22
N ASP A 311 -10.12 -17.47 -16.36
CA ASP A 311 -9.50 -16.76 -15.24
C ASP A 311 -10.49 -15.77 -14.60
N GLN A 312 -10.88 -16.07 -13.36
CA GLN A 312 -11.79 -15.26 -12.56
C GLN A 312 -11.08 -14.24 -11.67
N LEU A 313 -9.74 -14.33 -11.53
CA LEU A 313 -8.94 -13.43 -10.71
C LEU A 313 -8.39 -12.28 -11.54
N ILE A 314 -7.85 -12.58 -12.71
CA ILE A 314 -7.31 -11.59 -13.65
C ILE A 314 -8.09 -11.66 -14.95
N PRO A 315 -8.83 -10.60 -15.31
CA PRO A 315 -9.57 -10.55 -16.56
C PRO A 315 -8.66 -10.83 -17.77
N PRO A 316 -8.97 -11.82 -18.63
CA PRO A 316 -8.15 -12.20 -19.78
C PRO A 316 -7.86 -11.05 -20.76
N VAL A 317 -8.72 -10.04 -20.79
CA VAL A 317 -8.53 -8.81 -21.56
C VAL A 317 -7.21 -8.10 -21.22
N MET A 318 -6.75 -8.18 -19.97
CA MET A 318 -5.48 -7.55 -19.57
C MET A 318 -4.27 -8.24 -20.22
N MET A 319 -4.31 -9.57 -20.36
CA MET A 319 -3.25 -10.30 -21.06
C MET A 319 -3.23 -9.94 -22.54
N LYS A 320 -4.40 -9.85 -23.18
CA LYS A 320 -4.52 -9.38 -24.56
C LYS A 320 -3.96 -7.96 -24.73
N GLN A 321 -4.26 -7.05 -23.80
CA GLN A 321 -3.73 -5.68 -23.83
C GLN A 321 -2.20 -5.66 -23.66
N LEU A 322 -1.62 -6.49 -22.78
CA LEU A 322 -0.17 -6.63 -22.67
C LEU A 322 0.46 -7.13 -23.97
N TYR A 323 -0.16 -8.11 -24.64
CA TYR A 323 0.26 -8.59 -25.96
C TYR A 323 0.23 -7.46 -27.01
N GLU A 324 -0.84 -6.66 -27.04
CA GLU A 324 -0.98 -5.53 -27.97
C GLU A 324 0.09 -4.45 -27.72
N LEU A 325 0.37 -4.12 -26.46
CA LEU A 325 1.37 -3.12 -26.06
C LEU A 325 2.82 -3.56 -26.28
N SER A 326 3.09 -4.86 -26.38
CA SER A 326 4.45 -5.37 -26.59
C SER A 326 5.00 -4.97 -27.98
N PRO A 327 6.19 -4.36 -28.06
CA PRO A 327 6.85 -4.00 -29.31
C PRO A 327 7.65 -5.16 -29.91
N ALA A 328 7.65 -6.35 -29.28
CA ALA A 328 8.39 -7.50 -29.74
C ALA A 328 7.95 -7.90 -31.15
N ARG A 329 8.93 -8.08 -32.05
CA ARG A 329 8.67 -8.53 -33.43
C ARG A 329 8.09 -9.96 -33.43
N THR A 330 8.67 -10.81 -32.59
CA THR A 330 8.20 -12.18 -32.37
C THR A 330 7.37 -12.20 -31.09
N LYS A 331 6.06 -12.01 -31.22
CA LYS A 331 5.13 -12.20 -30.12
C LYS A 331 4.06 -13.24 -30.44
N ARG A 332 3.62 -13.97 -29.42
CA ARG A 332 2.56 -14.98 -29.49
C ARG A 332 1.59 -14.80 -28.35
N LEU A 333 0.31 -15.07 -28.61
CA LEU A 333 -0.74 -15.12 -27.61
C LEU A 333 -1.33 -16.54 -27.64
N ALA A 334 -1.01 -17.34 -26.64
CA ALA A 334 -1.58 -18.67 -26.44
C ALA A 334 -2.82 -18.55 -25.54
N ILE A 335 -3.96 -19.03 -26.05
CA ILE A 335 -5.26 -18.89 -25.40
C ILE A 335 -5.74 -20.27 -24.99
N PHE A 336 -6.17 -20.42 -23.74
CA PHE A 336 -6.69 -21.67 -23.19
C PHE A 336 -8.13 -21.44 -22.71
N PRO A 337 -9.16 -21.89 -23.45
CA PRO A 337 -10.57 -21.62 -23.11
C PRO A 337 -10.95 -22.02 -21.68
N ASP A 338 -10.56 -23.23 -21.27
CA ASP A 338 -10.88 -23.79 -19.95
C ASP A 338 -9.82 -23.44 -18.89
N GLY A 339 -8.79 -22.65 -19.25
CA GLY A 339 -7.71 -22.29 -18.35
C GLY A 339 -8.17 -21.34 -17.25
N THR A 340 -8.09 -21.80 -16.00
CA THR A 340 -8.28 -20.96 -14.80
C THR A 340 -6.97 -20.27 -14.40
N HIS A 341 -7.03 -19.35 -13.43
CA HIS A 341 -5.84 -18.62 -12.97
C HIS A 341 -4.67 -19.52 -12.57
N ASN A 342 -4.96 -20.65 -11.90
CA ASN A 342 -3.96 -21.54 -11.33
C ASN A 342 -3.75 -22.84 -12.13
N ASP A 343 -4.71 -23.22 -12.97
CA ASP A 343 -4.73 -24.53 -13.63
C ASP A 343 -4.56 -24.46 -15.15
N THR A 344 -4.27 -23.28 -15.72
CA THR A 344 -3.99 -23.12 -17.16
C THR A 344 -2.89 -24.08 -17.66
N TRP A 345 -1.89 -24.40 -16.81
CA TRP A 345 -0.81 -25.34 -17.14
C TRP A 345 -1.26 -26.81 -17.28
N GLN A 346 -2.48 -27.14 -16.85
CA GLN A 346 -3.07 -28.48 -16.99
C GLN A 346 -3.87 -28.62 -18.29
N CYS A 347 -4.12 -27.52 -19.00
CA CYS A 347 -4.85 -27.54 -20.25
C CYS A 347 -4.07 -28.27 -21.36
N GLN A 348 -4.80 -28.95 -22.25
CA GLN A 348 -4.21 -29.62 -23.40
C GLN A 348 -3.46 -28.62 -24.29
N GLY A 349 -2.29 -29.01 -24.80
CA GLY A 349 -1.49 -28.17 -25.68
C GLY A 349 -0.65 -27.10 -24.96
N TYR A 350 -0.77 -26.94 -23.64
CA TYR A 350 0.00 -25.96 -22.87
C TYR A 350 1.52 -26.11 -23.09
N PHE A 351 2.07 -27.27 -22.76
CA PHE A 351 3.51 -27.51 -22.92
C PHE A 351 3.95 -27.48 -24.39
N THR A 352 3.08 -27.89 -25.33
CA THR A 352 3.34 -27.79 -26.77
C THR A 352 3.52 -26.33 -27.19
N ALA A 353 2.68 -25.41 -26.71
CA ALA A 353 2.79 -24.00 -27.04
C ALA A 353 4.10 -23.38 -26.50
N LEU A 354 4.48 -23.73 -25.27
CA LEU A 354 5.76 -23.30 -24.69
C LEU A 354 6.95 -23.88 -25.47
N GLU A 355 6.92 -25.17 -25.78
CA GLU A 355 8.01 -25.85 -26.50
C GLU A 355 8.20 -25.26 -27.91
N GLN A 356 7.09 -25.03 -28.63
CA GLN A 356 7.12 -24.41 -29.96
C GLN A 356 7.72 -23.00 -29.91
N PHE A 357 7.32 -22.19 -28.92
CA PHE A 357 7.87 -20.84 -28.75
C PHE A 357 9.37 -20.87 -28.42
N ILE A 358 9.81 -21.73 -27.50
CA ILE A 358 11.23 -21.88 -27.15
C ILE A 358 12.04 -22.30 -28.39
N LYS A 359 11.56 -23.28 -29.16
CA LYS A 359 12.20 -23.71 -30.41
C LYS A 359 12.29 -22.59 -31.44
N GLU A 360 11.25 -21.78 -31.59
CA GLU A 360 11.25 -20.61 -32.49
C GLU A 360 12.29 -19.57 -32.07
N VAL A 361 12.39 -19.28 -30.77
CA VAL A 361 13.39 -18.32 -30.24
C VAL A 361 14.81 -18.85 -30.43
N ILE A 362 15.04 -20.14 -30.19
CA ILE A 362 16.37 -20.75 -30.39
C ILE A 362 16.75 -20.76 -31.87
N LYS A 363 15.82 -21.09 -32.77
CA LYS A 363 16.06 -21.09 -34.23
C LYS A 363 16.26 -19.70 -34.81
N SER A 364 15.48 -18.69 -34.40
CA SER A 364 15.60 -17.32 -34.92
C SER A 364 16.93 -16.63 -34.59
N HIS A 365 17.72 -17.21 -33.68
CA HIS A 365 19.09 -16.78 -33.40
C HIS A 365 20.15 -17.54 -34.22
N SER A 366 19.77 -18.48 -35.11
CA SER A 366 20.67 -18.97 -36.15
C SER A 366 20.71 -17.98 -37.32
N PRO A 367 21.88 -17.67 -37.92
CA PRO A 367 22.05 -16.54 -38.84
C PRO A 367 21.21 -16.54 -40.13
N GLU A 368 20.49 -17.62 -40.46
CA GLU A 368 19.94 -17.84 -41.81
C GLU A 368 18.46 -17.43 -42.01
N GLU A 369 17.66 -17.23 -40.94
CA GLU A 369 16.19 -17.09 -41.07
C GLU A 369 15.58 -15.79 -40.54
N MET A 370 16.35 -14.71 -40.38
CA MET A 370 15.82 -13.40 -39.95
C MET A 370 14.85 -12.74 -40.96
N ALA A 371 14.58 -13.35 -42.12
CA ALA A 371 13.85 -12.75 -43.23
C ALA A 371 12.36 -13.13 -43.38
N LYS A 372 11.78 -14.08 -42.61
CA LYS A 372 10.47 -14.65 -43.00
C LYS A 372 9.31 -14.73 -42.00
N THR A 373 9.45 -14.40 -40.72
CA THR A 373 8.34 -14.70 -39.78
C THR A 373 7.51 -13.46 -39.43
N SER A 374 6.52 -13.17 -40.28
CA SER A 374 5.41 -12.26 -39.98
C SER A 374 4.39 -12.95 -39.07
N SER A 375 3.90 -12.19 -38.08
CA SER A 375 2.86 -12.46 -37.09
C SER A 375 1.77 -13.46 -37.50
N ASN A 376 1.79 -14.64 -36.89
CA ASN A 376 0.65 -15.56 -36.84
C ASN A 376 0.14 -15.63 -35.39
N VAL A 377 -1.17 -15.41 -35.23
CA VAL A 377 -1.90 -15.74 -34.01
C VAL A 377 -2.17 -17.24 -34.05
N THR A 378 -1.49 -18.02 -33.21
CA THR A 378 -1.82 -19.43 -33.05
C THR A 378 -2.98 -19.55 -32.06
N ILE A 379 -4.20 -19.71 -32.58
CA ILE A 379 -5.33 -20.23 -31.82
C ILE A 379 -5.13 -21.74 -31.79
N ILE A 380 -4.84 -22.33 -30.63
CA ILE A 380 -4.83 -23.78 -30.43
C ILE A 380 -6.07 -24.13 -29.64
#